data_AF-A0A813DDY3-F1
#
_entry.id   AF-A0A813DDY3-F1
#
_cell.length_a   1.000
_cell.length_b   1.000
_cell.length_c   1.000
_cell.angle_alpha   90.00
_cell.angle_beta   90.00
_cell.angle_gamma   90.00
#
_symmetry.space_group_name_H-M   'P 1'
#
loop_
_entity.id
_entity.type
_entity.pdbx_description
1 polymer ?
#
loop_
_entity_poly.entity_id
_entity_poly.type
_entity_poly.pdbx_seq_one_letter_code
_entity_poly.pdbx_strand_id
1 'polypeptide(L)'
;MCLFFICGFFQPERPELCLKKQNSTRNTSTSQILHADASSPSGQQSSAFFWNKTVQSLSERSLEVEELLEFFGRLGLRHDASGAEAVMPSYDPWRSTTNDVVRGAIIPLSRAGNCGLAYADCLLGAKASTSTTLPDCMVSHTWSALFLDLVAAVVADALELDEYGKVAQRLAEPGGAQRLLQEVRRKSCQRYWICAFCVNQHAGICNGFSSEPTPGSDQHSRWVAGRHDTVSGDLFKLCSCSEPKYFDGPLCEMNKFDGMMGMLQHRQPNLRHLVAVDRRFELFSRAWCVAELVQSYLSNLPQTVLLLSNRALDVQAEDLETYNCLATLTVLECKASREDDRLQILAKIPDVHEFDVQLQAVIFGSRGLLRNALAGFDRVDAAARAARRAASAAAASEGP
;
A
#
# COMPACT_ATOMS: atom_id res chain seq x y z
N MET A 1 12.88 -23.50 42.93
CA MET A 1 11.85 -22.49 43.22
C MET A 1 12.52 -21.13 43.26
N CYS A 2 11.90 -20.14 42.60
CA CYS A 2 12.32 -18.73 42.49
C CYS A 2 13.52 -18.40 41.56
N LEU A 3 13.21 -18.15 40.27
CA LEU A 3 13.82 -17.12 39.40
C LEU A 3 13.16 -17.10 38.00
N PHE A 4 11.82 -17.11 37.97
CA PHE A 4 10.99 -16.85 36.79
C PHE A 4 10.10 -15.67 37.14
N PHE A 5 10.42 -14.43 36.73
CA PHE A 5 9.46 -13.28 36.67
C PHE A 5 10.03 -11.95 36.09
N ILE A 6 11.08 -11.94 35.24
CA ILE A 6 11.62 -10.69 34.65
C ILE A 6 11.59 -10.70 33.10
N CYS A 7 10.55 -11.28 32.50
CA CYS A 7 10.24 -11.07 31.09
C CYS A 7 8.85 -10.45 31.01
N GLY A 8 8.77 -9.13 31.17
CA GLY A 8 7.55 -8.36 30.93
C GLY A 8 7.19 -8.46 29.46
N PHE A 9 6.25 -9.35 29.16
CA PHE A 9 5.52 -9.36 27.89
C PHE A 9 4.85 -7.99 27.73
N PHE A 10 5.42 -7.15 26.87
CA PHE A 10 4.77 -5.94 26.39
C PHE A 10 3.60 -6.37 25.50
N GLN A 11 2.40 -6.42 26.06
CA GLN A 11 1.18 -6.21 25.27
C GLN A 11 0.95 -4.70 25.30
N PRO A 12 1.25 -3.95 24.23
CA PRO A 12 0.86 -2.55 24.16
C PRO A 12 -0.66 -2.47 24.35
N GLU A 13 -1.10 -1.80 25.42
CA GLU A 13 -2.50 -1.48 25.60
C GLU A 13 -2.95 -0.61 24.42
N ARG A 14 -4.03 -1.05 23.80
CA ARG A 14 -4.68 -0.43 22.65
C ARG A 14 -4.96 1.05 22.94
N PRO A 15 -4.40 2.01 22.20
CA PRO A 15 -5.02 3.32 22.12
C PRO A 15 -6.38 3.10 21.46
N GLU A 16 -7.47 3.39 22.16
CA GLU A 16 -8.76 3.53 21.50
C GLU A 16 -8.66 4.71 20.54
N LEU A 17 -8.39 4.44 19.27
CA LEU A 17 -8.77 5.35 18.20
C LEU A 17 -10.29 5.45 18.27
N CYS A 18 -10.75 6.49 18.96
CA CYS A 18 -12.15 6.75 19.25
C CYS A 18 -12.89 7.09 17.95
N LEU A 19 -13.27 6.06 17.19
CA LEU A 19 -14.36 6.14 16.23
C LEU A 19 -15.62 6.33 17.08
N LYS A 20 -16.00 7.58 17.34
CA LYS A 20 -17.20 7.94 18.10
C LYS A 20 -18.39 7.15 17.56
N LYS A 21 -18.81 6.12 18.28
CA LYS A 21 -20.09 5.42 18.10
C LYS A 21 -21.21 6.44 18.36
N GLN A 22 -21.78 7.03 17.32
CA GLN A 22 -23.03 7.77 17.45
C GLN A 22 -24.19 6.77 17.53
N ASN A 23 -24.46 6.29 18.74
CA ASN A 23 -25.72 5.62 19.02
C ASN A 23 -26.78 6.66 19.38
N SER A 24 -27.82 6.67 18.55
CA SER A 24 -29.14 7.22 18.82
C SER A 24 -29.71 6.68 20.14
N THR A 25 -30.04 7.55 21.11
CA THR A 25 -31.41 7.70 21.67
C THR A 25 -31.49 8.67 22.87
N ARG A 26 -32.54 9.50 22.84
CA ARG A 26 -33.36 10.09 23.94
C ARG A 26 -32.79 11.15 24.90
N ASN A 27 -33.28 12.38 24.68
CA ASN A 27 -33.66 13.47 25.60
C ASN A 27 -33.57 13.22 27.12
N THR A 28 -32.89 14.15 27.82
CA THR A 28 -33.52 15.14 28.73
C THR A 28 -32.55 16.27 29.15
N SER A 29 -32.93 17.49 28.76
CA SER A 29 -32.84 18.80 29.45
C SER A 29 -31.68 19.13 30.42
N THR A 30 -30.95 20.23 30.14
CA THR A 30 -31.04 21.57 30.79
C THR A 30 -29.69 22.31 30.81
N SER A 31 -29.64 23.52 30.19
CA SER A 31 -28.74 24.69 30.39
C SER A 31 -27.21 24.52 30.38
N GLN A 32 -26.36 25.38 29.82
CA GLN A 32 -26.49 26.72 29.26
C GLN A 32 -25.19 27.04 28.47
N ILE A 33 -25.37 27.43 27.19
CA ILE A 33 -24.71 28.50 26.42
C ILE A 33 -23.28 28.92 26.82
N LEU A 34 -22.33 28.80 25.87
CA LEU A 34 -21.50 29.91 25.37
C LEU A 34 -20.99 29.62 23.94
N HIS A 35 -21.48 30.45 23.01
CA HIS A 35 -21.09 30.74 21.62
C HIS A 35 -20.10 29.83 20.89
N ALA A 36 -20.63 29.03 19.95
CA ALA A 36 -19.92 28.56 18.76
C ALA A 36 -20.69 29.00 17.52
N ASP A 37 -19.96 29.54 16.54
CA ASP A 37 -20.47 29.99 15.26
C ASP A 37 -21.33 28.93 14.58
N ALA A 38 -22.49 29.38 14.09
CA ALA A 38 -23.49 28.56 13.43
C ALA A 38 -23.03 28.16 12.01
N SER A 39 -22.19 27.13 11.91
CA SER A 39 -22.12 26.32 10.69
C SER A 39 -23.34 25.38 10.64
N SER A 40 -24.21 25.59 9.64
CA SER A 40 -25.46 24.85 9.44
C SER A 40 -25.31 23.32 9.59
N PRO A 41 -26.17 22.63 10.37
CA PRO A 41 -26.13 21.18 10.57
C PRO A 41 -26.34 20.35 9.29
N SER A 42 -26.92 20.96 8.25
CA SER A 42 -27.14 20.33 6.94
C SER A 42 -25.84 20.08 6.16
N GLY A 43 -24.81 20.91 6.35
CA GLY A 43 -23.53 20.75 5.64
C GLY A 43 -22.68 19.59 6.17
N GLN A 44 -22.66 19.39 7.50
CA GLN A 44 -21.89 18.31 8.13
C GLN A 44 -22.49 16.93 7.87
N GLN A 45 -23.83 16.80 7.89
CA GLN A 45 -24.50 15.53 7.56
C GLN A 45 -24.28 15.12 6.10
N SER A 46 -24.29 16.10 5.17
CA SER A 46 -23.99 15.88 3.76
C SER A 46 -22.55 15.40 3.55
N SER A 47 -21.57 16.04 4.20
CA SER A 47 -20.16 15.64 4.11
C SER A 47 -19.89 14.22 4.64
N ALA A 48 -20.47 13.87 5.79
CA ALA A 48 -20.32 12.52 6.36
C ALA A 48 -20.97 11.45 5.47
N PHE A 49 -22.13 11.75 4.87
CA PHE A 49 -22.79 10.88 3.92
C PHE A 49 -21.91 10.57 2.70
N PHE A 50 -21.34 11.59 2.06
CA PHE A 50 -20.46 11.40 0.91
C PHE A 50 -19.18 10.67 1.28
N TRP A 51 -18.57 10.98 2.44
CA TRP A 51 -17.42 10.26 2.94
C TRP A 51 -17.69 8.76 3.05
N ASN A 52 -18.76 8.38 3.76
CA ASN A 52 -19.11 6.98 3.97
C ASN A 52 -19.44 6.27 2.66
N LYS A 53 -20.12 6.94 1.73
CA LYS A 53 -20.43 6.40 0.40
C LYS A 53 -19.16 6.13 -0.41
N THR A 54 -18.20 7.05 -0.39
CA THR A 54 -16.92 6.88 -1.09
C THR A 54 -16.09 5.76 -0.45
N VAL A 55 -16.01 5.69 0.88
CA VAL A 55 -15.36 4.58 1.59
C VAL A 55 -16.00 3.24 1.21
N GLN A 56 -17.33 3.17 1.21
CA GLN A 56 -18.06 1.97 0.84
C GLN A 56 -17.74 1.54 -0.60
N SER A 57 -17.88 2.45 -1.56
CA SER A 57 -17.57 2.16 -2.95
C SER A 57 -16.13 1.70 -3.13
N LEU A 58 -15.17 2.33 -2.46
CA LEU A 58 -13.76 1.96 -2.53
C LEU A 58 -13.49 0.57 -1.94
N SER A 59 -14.18 0.20 -0.86
CA SER A 59 -14.06 -1.12 -0.20
C SER A 59 -14.67 -2.26 -1.03
N GLU A 60 -15.63 -1.96 -1.90
CA GLU A 60 -16.32 -2.97 -2.72
C GLU A 60 -15.59 -3.28 -4.03
N ARG A 61 -14.49 -2.57 -4.32
CA ARG A 61 -13.69 -2.80 -5.52
C ARG A 61 -12.60 -3.84 -5.25
N SER A 62 -12.41 -4.73 -6.20
CA SER A 62 -11.34 -5.71 -6.18
C SER A 62 -11.19 -6.33 -7.56
N LEU A 63 -10.09 -7.05 -7.77
CA LEU A 63 -9.87 -7.88 -8.95
C LEU A 63 -9.36 -9.25 -8.55
N GLU A 64 -9.72 -10.26 -9.34
CA GLU A 64 -9.20 -11.61 -9.22
C GLU A 64 -7.74 -11.64 -9.70
N VAL A 65 -6.94 -12.53 -9.12
CA VAL A 65 -5.57 -12.79 -9.61
C VAL A 65 -5.55 -13.21 -11.09
N GLU A 66 -6.62 -13.86 -11.58
CA GLU A 66 -6.79 -14.18 -13.00
C GLU A 66 -6.94 -12.92 -13.86
N GLU A 67 -7.77 -11.97 -13.44
CA GLU A 67 -7.98 -10.70 -14.14
C GLU A 67 -6.69 -9.87 -14.16
N LEU A 68 -5.88 -9.94 -13.10
CA LEU A 68 -4.56 -9.30 -13.05
C LEU A 68 -3.57 -9.93 -14.04
N LEU A 69 -3.55 -11.27 -14.15
CA LEU A 69 -2.70 -11.99 -15.10
C LEU A 69 -3.12 -11.76 -16.55
N GLU A 70 -4.42 -11.72 -16.82
CA GLU A 70 -4.99 -11.39 -18.13
C GLU A 70 -4.64 -9.95 -18.53
N PHE A 71 -4.76 -9.00 -17.60
CA PHE A 71 -4.29 -7.63 -17.82
C PHE A 71 -2.79 -7.58 -18.13
N PHE A 72 -1.96 -8.23 -17.32
CA PHE A 72 -0.51 -8.27 -17.51
C PHE A 72 -0.13 -8.89 -18.86
N GLY A 73 -0.82 -9.95 -19.28
CA GLY A 73 -0.59 -10.64 -20.54
C GLY A 73 -0.81 -9.78 -21.78
N ARG A 74 -1.56 -8.68 -21.67
CA ARG A 74 -1.84 -7.73 -22.76
C ARG A 74 -0.80 -6.60 -22.89
N LEU A 75 0.14 -6.50 -21.95
CA LEU A 75 1.12 -5.42 -21.93
C LEU A 75 2.30 -5.66 -22.88
N GLY A 76 2.77 -4.59 -23.52
CA GLY A 76 3.93 -4.58 -24.43
C GLY A 76 3.58 -5.13 -25.81
N LEU A 77 4.56 -5.13 -26.74
CA LEU A 77 4.40 -5.48 -28.17
C LEU A 77 3.98 -6.94 -28.48
N ARG A 78 3.44 -7.68 -27.51
CA ARG A 78 2.94 -9.03 -27.73
C ARG A 78 1.59 -8.92 -28.45
N HIS A 79 1.60 -9.12 -29.77
CA HIS A 79 0.38 -9.53 -30.45
C HIS A 79 -0.11 -10.80 -29.75
N ASP A 80 -1.30 -10.73 -29.14
CA ASP A 80 -1.98 -11.96 -28.81
C ASP A 80 -2.29 -12.72 -30.10
N ALA A 81 -2.56 -14.02 -30.00
CA ALA A 81 -2.91 -14.83 -31.17
C ALA A 81 -4.19 -14.34 -31.90
N SER A 82 -4.90 -13.36 -31.33
CA SER A 82 -6.11 -12.75 -31.88
C SER A 82 -5.84 -11.50 -32.73
N GLY A 83 -4.60 -11.01 -32.76
CA GLY A 83 -4.21 -9.84 -33.55
C GLY A 83 -4.64 -8.50 -32.96
N ALA A 84 -5.05 -8.47 -31.69
CA ALA A 84 -5.40 -7.23 -31.00
C ALA A 84 -4.17 -6.32 -30.81
N GLU A 85 -4.38 -5.01 -30.82
CA GLU A 85 -3.32 -4.03 -30.56
C GLU A 85 -2.83 -4.17 -29.12
N ALA A 86 -1.51 -4.25 -28.97
CA ALA A 86 -0.81 -4.28 -27.69
C ALA A 86 -1.23 -3.12 -26.79
N VAL A 87 -1.55 -3.42 -25.53
CA VAL A 87 -1.76 -2.38 -24.51
C VAL A 87 -0.38 -1.89 -24.08
N MET A 88 -0.15 -0.58 -24.08
CA MET A 88 1.13 0.03 -23.70
C MET A 88 2.33 -0.64 -24.42
N PRO A 89 2.53 -0.38 -25.73
CA PRO A 89 3.62 -0.99 -26.51
C PRO A 89 5.03 -0.80 -25.92
N SER A 90 5.26 0.29 -25.18
CA SER A 90 6.54 0.60 -24.51
C SER A 90 6.85 -0.30 -23.31
N TYR A 91 5.91 -1.13 -22.84
CA TYR A 91 6.10 -1.91 -21.62
C TYR A 91 7.29 -2.87 -21.71
N ASP A 92 8.18 -2.76 -20.72
CA ASP A 92 9.32 -3.66 -20.48
C ASP A 92 9.23 -4.18 -19.04
N PRO A 93 9.11 -5.51 -18.82
CA PRO A 93 8.93 -6.08 -17.49
C PRO A 93 10.09 -5.78 -16.51
N TRP A 94 11.28 -5.44 -17.01
CA TRP A 94 12.46 -5.15 -16.19
C TRP A 94 12.73 -3.67 -15.98
N ARG A 95 11.91 -2.78 -16.56
CA ARG A 95 12.08 -1.34 -16.48
C ARG A 95 10.80 -0.62 -16.11
N SER A 96 9.66 -1.03 -16.67
CA SER A 96 8.38 -0.39 -16.44
C SER A 96 7.92 -0.52 -14.99
N THR A 97 7.70 0.64 -14.39
CA THR A 97 7.17 0.82 -13.06
C THR A 97 5.64 0.72 -13.05
N THR A 98 5.06 0.59 -11.87
CA THR A 98 3.60 0.63 -11.73
C THR A 98 3.05 1.99 -12.14
N ASN A 99 3.79 3.09 -11.94
CA ASN A 99 3.41 4.42 -12.44
C ASN A 99 3.30 4.43 -13.98
N ASP A 100 4.25 3.82 -14.68
CA ASP A 100 4.20 3.72 -16.14
C ASP A 100 2.96 2.97 -16.59
N VAL A 101 2.64 1.84 -15.95
CA VAL A 101 1.47 1.02 -16.28
C VAL A 101 0.16 1.72 -15.92
N VAL A 102 0.10 2.47 -14.82
CA VAL A 102 -1.07 3.28 -14.47
C VAL A 102 -1.36 4.31 -15.58
N ARG A 103 -0.33 5.02 -16.04
CA ARG A 103 -0.44 6.08 -17.03
C ARG A 103 -0.62 5.56 -18.46
N GLY A 104 0.09 4.49 -18.81
CA GLY A 104 0.14 3.94 -20.17
C GLY A 104 -0.93 2.89 -20.47
N ALA A 105 -1.49 2.22 -19.46
CA ALA A 105 -2.45 1.14 -19.64
C ALA A 105 -3.74 1.31 -18.82
N ILE A 106 -3.65 1.47 -17.49
CA ILE A 106 -4.83 1.45 -16.61
C ILE A 106 -5.76 2.63 -16.92
N ILE A 107 -5.25 3.87 -16.93
CA ILE A 107 -6.04 5.07 -17.25
C ILE A 107 -6.67 4.98 -18.66
N PRO A 108 -5.92 4.66 -19.72
CA PRO A 108 -6.51 4.48 -21.05
C PRO A 108 -7.61 3.43 -21.11
N LEU A 109 -7.40 2.27 -20.48
CA LEU A 109 -8.35 1.15 -20.52
C LEU A 109 -9.58 1.35 -19.64
N SER A 110 -9.50 2.18 -18.59
CA SER A 110 -10.63 2.46 -17.70
C SER A 110 -11.43 3.71 -18.10
N ARG A 111 -11.21 4.23 -19.32
CA ARG A 111 -12.00 5.33 -19.87
C ARG A 111 -13.37 4.84 -20.34
N ALA A 112 -14.43 5.53 -19.92
CA ALA A 112 -15.81 5.23 -20.30
C ALA A 112 -16.43 6.46 -20.99
N GLY A 113 -16.33 6.50 -22.32
CA GLY A 113 -16.76 7.66 -23.11
C GLY A 113 -15.98 8.93 -22.76
N ASN A 114 -16.68 9.95 -22.25
CA ASN A 114 -16.07 11.21 -21.79
C ASN A 114 -15.73 11.21 -20.29
N CYS A 115 -16.06 10.15 -19.56
CA CYS A 115 -15.75 10.00 -18.13
C CYS A 115 -14.70 8.91 -17.93
N GLY A 116 -14.39 8.60 -16.66
CA GLY A 116 -13.50 7.49 -16.36
C GLY A 116 -13.83 6.82 -15.04
N LEU A 117 -13.59 5.51 -15.00
CA LEU A 117 -13.90 4.66 -13.86
C LEU A 117 -12.60 4.13 -13.23
N ALA A 118 -12.71 3.59 -12.02
CA ALA A 118 -11.69 2.68 -11.53
C ALA A 118 -11.63 1.46 -12.46
N TYR A 119 -10.43 0.92 -12.70
CA TYR A 119 -10.29 -0.24 -13.58
C TYR A 119 -11.05 -1.45 -13.04
N ALA A 120 -11.06 -1.63 -11.72
CA ALA A 120 -11.85 -2.67 -11.07
C ALA A 120 -13.37 -2.58 -11.39
N ASP A 121 -13.93 -1.37 -11.53
CA ASP A 121 -15.35 -1.20 -11.88
C ASP A 121 -15.62 -1.62 -13.33
N CYS A 122 -14.65 -1.44 -14.24
CA CYS A 122 -14.77 -1.91 -15.63
C CYS A 122 -14.86 -3.44 -15.71
N LEU A 123 -14.15 -4.16 -14.84
CA LEU A 123 -14.21 -5.62 -14.76
C LEU A 123 -15.58 -6.10 -14.27
N LEU A 124 -16.15 -5.42 -13.27
CA LEU A 124 -17.47 -5.72 -12.74
C LEU A 124 -18.58 -5.48 -13.77
N GLY A 125 -18.52 -4.39 -14.52
CA GLY A 125 -19.48 -4.08 -15.58
C GLY A 125 -19.49 -5.12 -16.72
N ALA A 126 -18.37 -5.80 -16.94
CA ALA A 126 -18.25 -6.88 -17.94
C ALA A 126 -18.84 -8.22 -17.48
N LYS A 127 -19.02 -8.44 -16.17
CA LYS A 127 -19.56 -9.68 -15.61
C LYS A 127 -21.02 -9.50 -15.18
N ALA A 128 -21.95 -10.17 -15.86
CA ALA A 128 -23.32 -10.29 -15.37
C ALA A 128 -23.36 -11.24 -14.15
N SER A 129 -23.64 -10.71 -12.95
CA SER A 129 -24.26 -11.39 -11.78
C SER A 129 -23.43 -11.62 -10.48
N THR A 130 -23.95 -11.03 -9.38
CA THR A 130 -24.28 -11.56 -8.03
C THR A 130 -23.23 -12.11 -7.05
N SER A 131 -21.93 -12.15 -7.34
CA SER A 131 -20.92 -12.58 -6.36
C SER A 131 -20.39 -11.42 -5.50
N THR A 132 -19.99 -11.68 -4.25
CA THR A 132 -19.40 -10.68 -3.36
C THR A 132 -18.12 -10.10 -3.97
N THR A 133 -18.07 -8.79 -4.15
CA THR A 133 -16.92 -8.09 -4.75
C THR A 133 -15.87 -7.67 -3.72
N LEU A 134 -16.03 -8.08 -2.46
CA LEU A 134 -15.08 -7.72 -1.41
C LEU A 134 -13.72 -8.39 -1.67
N PRO A 135 -12.61 -7.67 -1.50
CA PRO A 135 -11.29 -8.27 -1.56
C PRO A 135 -11.11 -9.25 -0.39
N ASP A 136 -10.37 -10.33 -0.63
CA ASP A 136 -9.83 -11.20 0.41
C ASP A 136 -8.54 -10.61 0.97
N CYS A 137 -7.79 -9.89 0.13
CA CYS A 137 -6.48 -9.35 0.45
C CYS A 137 -6.34 -7.89 0.02
N MET A 138 -5.86 -7.02 0.90
CA MET A 138 -5.35 -5.69 0.54
C MET A 138 -3.86 -5.77 0.23
N VAL A 139 -3.38 -5.04 -0.78
CA VAL A 139 -1.97 -5.04 -1.19
C VAL A 139 -1.33 -3.67 -0.98
N SER A 140 -0.31 -3.59 -0.13
CA SER A 140 0.60 -2.44 -0.07
C SER A 140 1.75 -2.63 -1.06
N HIS A 141 1.99 -1.61 -1.88
CA HIS A 141 3.06 -1.58 -2.87
C HIS A 141 3.45 -0.12 -3.18
N THR A 142 4.58 0.08 -3.87
CA THR A 142 4.98 1.40 -4.34
C THR A 142 4.77 1.54 -5.85
N TRP A 143 4.52 2.77 -6.30
CA TRP A 143 4.36 3.04 -7.72
C TRP A 143 5.67 3.21 -8.48
N SER A 144 6.77 3.50 -7.77
CA SER A 144 8.13 3.56 -8.34
C SER A 144 8.74 2.18 -8.56
N ALA A 145 8.21 1.13 -7.92
CA ALA A 145 8.64 -0.24 -8.15
C ALA A 145 8.16 -0.78 -9.50
N LEU A 146 8.88 -1.81 -9.99
CA LEU A 146 8.52 -2.53 -11.20
C LEU A 146 7.11 -3.11 -11.09
N PHE A 147 6.31 -2.93 -12.14
CA PHE A 147 4.97 -3.53 -12.18
C PHE A 147 5.05 -5.07 -12.21
N LEU A 148 6.09 -5.63 -12.81
CA LEU A 148 6.41 -7.06 -12.78
C LEU A 148 6.45 -7.60 -11.36
N ASP A 149 7.14 -6.91 -10.45
CA ASP A 149 7.34 -7.39 -9.08
C ASP A 149 6.03 -7.35 -8.28
N LEU A 150 5.19 -6.33 -8.50
CA LEU A 150 3.83 -6.27 -7.93
C LEU A 150 2.99 -7.48 -8.36
N VAL A 151 2.92 -7.76 -9.67
CA VAL A 151 2.14 -8.89 -10.19
C VAL A 151 2.74 -10.22 -9.72
N ALA A 152 4.07 -10.35 -9.72
CA ALA A 152 4.75 -11.54 -9.23
C ALA A 152 4.44 -11.80 -7.75
N ALA A 153 4.42 -10.77 -6.91
CA ALA A 153 4.07 -10.89 -5.49
C ALA A 153 2.62 -11.37 -5.33
N VAL A 154 1.65 -10.75 -6.01
CA VAL A 154 0.24 -11.18 -5.94
C VAL A 154 0.06 -12.63 -6.42
N VAL A 155 0.75 -13.03 -7.48
CA VAL A 155 0.66 -14.40 -8.00
C VAL A 155 1.36 -15.39 -7.08
N ALA A 156 2.53 -15.04 -6.52
CA ALA A 156 3.22 -15.88 -5.54
C ALA A 156 2.37 -16.10 -4.30
N ASP A 157 1.71 -15.05 -3.81
CA ASP A 157 0.78 -15.12 -2.68
C ASP A 157 -0.44 -16.00 -3.00
N ALA A 158 -1.04 -15.88 -4.19
CA ALA A 158 -2.12 -16.76 -4.64
C ALA A 158 -1.70 -18.23 -4.80
N LEU A 159 -0.42 -18.47 -5.09
CA LEU A 159 0.18 -19.79 -5.17
C LEU A 159 0.76 -20.28 -3.83
N GLU A 160 0.62 -19.50 -2.74
CA GLU A 160 1.12 -19.79 -1.40
C GLU A 160 2.64 -20.02 -1.36
N LEU A 161 3.39 -19.19 -2.10
CA LEU A 161 4.84 -19.20 -2.15
C LEU A 161 5.41 -18.13 -1.21
N ASP A 162 6.58 -18.39 -0.62
CA ASP A 162 7.25 -17.46 0.32
C ASP A 162 8.07 -16.36 -0.37
N GLU A 163 8.32 -16.47 -1.67
CA GLU A 163 9.14 -15.54 -2.46
C GLU A 163 8.57 -15.36 -3.87
N TYR A 164 8.72 -14.16 -4.45
CA TYR A 164 8.17 -13.87 -5.78
C TYR A 164 9.20 -13.90 -6.92
N GLY A 165 10.50 -13.99 -6.65
CA GLY A 165 11.53 -13.85 -7.69
C GLY A 165 11.43 -14.85 -8.84
N LYS A 166 11.14 -16.12 -8.53
CA LYS A 166 10.91 -17.14 -9.58
C LYS A 166 9.64 -16.85 -10.38
N VAL A 167 8.60 -16.31 -9.74
CA VAL A 167 7.36 -15.92 -10.43
C VAL A 167 7.61 -14.73 -11.36
N ALA A 168 8.40 -13.74 -10.94
CA ALA A 168 8.80 -12.60 -11.77
C ALA A 168 9.57 -13.05 -13.02
N GLN A 169 10.55 -13.95 -12.88
CA GLN A 169 11.26 -14.53 -14.03
C GLN A 169 10.31 -15.22 -15.01
N ARG A 170 9.41 -16.05 -14.49
CA ARG A 170 8.41 -16.76 -15.29
C ARG A 170 7.43 -15.81 -16.00
N LEU A 171 6.99 -14.74 -15.34
CA LEU A 171 6.11 -13.73 -15.93
C LEU A 171 6.75 -13.00 -17.11
N ALA A 172 8.05 -12.69 -17.00
CA ALA A 172 8.79 -12.00 -18.05
C ALA A 172 8.98 -12.85 -19.33
N GLU A 173 8.96 -14.19 -19.22
CA GLU A 173 9.08 -15.09 -20.36
C GLU A 173 7.91 -14.96 -21.36
N PRO A 174 8.14 -15.27 -22.65
CA PRO A 174 7.06 -15.43 -23.62
C PRO A 174 6.03 -16.47 -23.15
N GLY A 175 4.75 -16.07 -23.14
CA GLY A 175 3.64 -16.91 -22.65
C GLY A 175 3.65 -17.18 -21.14
N GLY A 176 4.53 -16.52 -20.37
CA GLY A 176 4.66 -16.67 -18.93
C GLY A 176 3.37 -16.46 -18.15
N ALA A 177 2.70 -15.33 -18.42
CA ALA A 177 1.40 -15.00 -17.83
C ALA A 177 0.34 -16.09 -18.08
N GLN A 178 0.26 -16.63 -19.30
CA GLN A 178 -0.70 -17.68 -19.65
C GLN A 178 -0.42 -19.00 -18.91
N ARG A 179 0.85 -19.37 -18.74
CA ARG A 179 1.23 -20.56 -17.96
C ARG A 179 0.86 -20.40 -16.49
N LEU A 180 1.16 -19.24 -15.90
CA LEU A 180 0.80 -18.95 -14.51
C LEU A 180 -0.72 -18.87 -14.31
N LEU A 181 -1.47 -18.34 -15.28
CA LEU A 181 -2.93 -18.33 -15.24
C LEU A 181 -3.52 -19.73 -15.14
N GLN A 182 -2.95 -20.71 -15.86
CA GLN A 182 -3.37 -22.11 -15.76
C GLN A 182 -3.05 -22.75 -14.40
N GLU A 183 -2.00 -22.28 -13.70
CA GLU A 183 -1.66 -22.75 -12.36
C GLU A 183 -2.58 -22.16 -11.31
N VAL A 184 -2.82 -20.85 -11.37
CA VAL A 184 -3.70 -20.14 -10.45
C VAL A 184 -5.15 -20.62 -10.55
N ARG A 185 -5.63 -20.95 -11.77
CA ARG A 185 -6.97 -21.54 -11.99
C ARG A 185 -7.19 -22.88 -11.27
N ARG A 186 -6.12 -23.56 -10.85
CA ARG A 186 -6.22 -24.81 -10.06
C ARG A 186 -6.32 -24.55 -8.56
N LYS A 187 -6.17 -23.30 -8.10
CA LYS A 187 -6.28 -22.85 -6.71
C LYS A 187 -7.62 -22.15 -6.47
N SER A 188 -7.89 -21.76 -5.23
CA SER A 188 -9.09 -20.99 -4.90
C SER A 188 -9.07 -19.60 -5.54
N CYS A 189 -10.24 -19.11 -5.95
CA CYS A 189 -10.38 -17.74 -6.44
C CYS A 189 -10.09 -16.77 -5.29
N GLN A 190 -9.08 -15.92 -5.46
CA GLN A 190 -8.68 -14.90 -4.50
C GLN A 190 -8.82 -13.52 -5.14
N ARG A 191 -9.42 -12.59 -4.39
CA ARG A 191 -9.65 -11.22 -4.81
C ARG A 191 -8.74 -10.26 -4.05
N TYR A 192 -8.15 -9.34 -4.79
CA TYR A 192 -7.18 -8.39 -4.27
C TYR A 192 -7.72 -6.96 -4.37
N TRP A 193 -7.42 -6.14 -3.38
CA TRP A 193 -7.53 -4.69 -3.46
C TRP A 193 -6.13 -4.14 -3.72
N ILE A 194 -5.93 -3.55 -4.90
CA ILE A 194 -4.65 -2.97 -5.33
C ILE A 194 -4.94 -1.53 -5.75
N CYS A 195 -4.30 -0.55 -5.09
CA CYS A 195 -4.69 0.85 -5.24
C CYS A 195 -4.61 1.33 -6.71
N ALA A 196 -3.65 0.84 -7.49
CA ALA A 196 -3.52 1.14 -8.92
C ALA A 196 -4.80 0.82 -9.73
N PHE A 197 -5.51 -0.25 -9.36
CA PHE A 197 -6.71 -0.74 -10.06
C PHE A 197 -8.02 -0.33 -9.39
N CYS A 198 -8.04 -0.27 -8.05
CA CYS A 198 -9.23 -0.04 -7.25
C CYS A 198 -9.54 1.44 -7.01
N VAL A 199 -8.54 2.32 -7.06
CA VAL A 199 -8.78 3.78 -7.03
C VAL A 199 -9.17 4.27 -8.43
N ASN A 200 -10.17 5.15 -8.51
CA ASN A 200 -10.51 5.81 -9.76
C ASN A 200 -9.43 6.83 -10.15
N GLN A 201 -8.47 6.37 -10.95
CA GLN A 201 -7.36 7.21 -11.42
C GLN A 201 -7.82 8.40 -12.25
N HIS A 202 -9.01 8.34 -12.85
CA HIS A 202 -9.62 9.47 -13.55
C HIS A 202 -10.15 10.52 -12.58
N ALA A 203 -10.64 10.16 -11.40
CA ALA A 203 -11.07 11.12 -10.39
C ALA A 203 -9.90 11.77 -9.63
N GLY A 204 -8.66 11.34 -9.88
CA GLY A 204 -7.46 11.90 -9.26
C GLY A 204 -6.50 12.47 -10.29
N ILE A 205 -5.68 11.62 -10.89
CA ILE A 205 -4.41 12.03 -11.49
C ILE A 205 -4.40 12.08 -13.01
N CYS A 206 -5.44 11.60 -13.72
CA CYS A 206 -5.34 11.30 -15.14
C CYS A 206 -5.02 12.48 -16.08
N ASN A 207 -5.39 13.71 -15.72
CA ASN A 207 -5.29 14.89 -16.58
C ASN A 207 -4.19 15.88 -16.16
N GLY A 208 -3.33 15.49 -15.22
CA GLY A 208 -2.25 16.35 -14.77
C GLY A 208 -1.26 15.67 -13.83
N PHE A 209 -0.37 16.51 -13.30
CA PHE A 209 0.63 16.15 -12.31
C PHE A 209 0.50 17.09 -11.12
N SER A 210 1.12 16.73 -9.99
CA SER A 210 1.22 17.67 -8.86
C SER A 210 2.01 18.91 -9.26
N SER A 211 1.85 19.98 -8.47
CA SER A 211 2.64 21.21 -8.63
C SER A 211 4.13 20.90 -8.62
N GLU A 212 4.89 21.61 -9.45
CA GLU A 212 6.34 21.46 -9.52
C GLU A 212 6.97 21.79 -8.17
N PRO A 213 7.74 20.85 -7.56
CA PRO A 213 8.49 21.12 -6.34
C PRO A 213 9.67 22.06 -6.58
N THR A 214 10.29 22.53 -5.49
CA THR A 214 11.52 23.35 -5.55
C THR A 214 12.59 22.68 -6.41
N PRO A 215 13.08 23.32 -7.49
CA PRO A 215 14.13 22.78 -8.34
C PRO A 215 15.38 22.36 -7.56
N GLY A 216 15.97 21.22 -7.92
CA GLY A 216 17.17 20.68 -7.27
C GLY A 216 16.92 19.91 -5.97
N SER A 217 15.69 19.84 -5.47
CA SER A 217 15.32 18.96 -4.35
C SER A 217 15.12 17.51 -4.80
N ASP A 218 15.26 16.56 -3.88
CA ASP A 218 14.92 15.14 -4.13
C ASP A 218 13.46 14.96 -4.58
N GLN A 219 12.57 15.85 -4.14
CA GLN A 219 11.16 15.85 -4.53
C GLN A 219 11.00 16.26 -5.99
N HIS A 220 11.79 17.22 -6.46
CA HIS A 220 11.82 17.63 -7.87
C HIS A 220 12.30 16.50 -8.77
N SER A 221 13.38 15.81 -8.42
CA SER A 221 13.86 14.65 -9.20
C SER A 221 12.81 13.55 -9.30
N ARG A 222 12.12 13.23 -8.19
CA ARG A 222 11.01 12.26 -8.18
C ARG A 222 9.82 12.73 -9.01
N TRP A 223 9.48 14.02 -8.93
CA TRP A 223 8.41 14.62 -9.72
C TRP A 223 8.73 14.59 -11.22
N VAL A 224 9.96 14.88 -11.63
CA VAL A 224 10.40 14.75 -13.02
C VAL A 224 10.30 13.29 -13.47
N ALA A 225 10.84 12.36 -12.70
CA ALA A 225 10.80 10.93 -13.01
C ALA A 225 9.35 10.41 -13.14
N GLY A 226 8.45 10.78 -12.22
CA GLY A 226 7.05 10.35 -12.23
C GLY A 226 6.20 10.87 -13.39
N ARG A 227 6.73 11.79 -14.21
CA ARG A 227 6.04 12.34 -15.39
C ARG A 227 6.46 11.68 -16.69
N HIS A 228 7.52 10.90 -16.69
CA HIS A 228 8.06 10.28 -17.89
C HIS A 228 7.94 8.76 -17.81
N ASP A 229 7.65 8.13 -18.95
CA ASP A 229 7.74 6.69 -19.11
C ASP A 229 9.19 6.25 -18.92
N THR A 230 9.44 5.35 -17.97
CA THR A 230 10.83 4.93 -17.65
C THR A 230 11.52 4.15 -18.78
N VAL A 231 10.78 3.65 -19.76
CA VAL A 231 11.30 2.90 -20.90
C VAL A 231 11.64 3.85 -22.04
N SER A 232 10.67 4.65 -22.49
CA SER A 232 10.84 5.55 -23.64
C SER A 232 11.45 6.89 -23.28
N GLY A 233 11.32 7.33 -22.02
CA GLY A 233 11.70 8.67 -21.58
C GLY A 233 10.71 9.76 -21.97
N ASP A 234 9.59 9.40 -22.62
CA ASP A 234 8.59 10.37 -23.09
C ASP A 234 7.70 10.84 -21.95
N LEU A 235 7.23 12.09 -22.04
CA LEU A 235 6.23 12.61 -21.13
C LEU A 235 4.89 11.87 -21.29
N PHE A 236 4.26 11.47 -20.18
CA PHE A 236 2.96 10.82 -20.26
C PHE A 236 1.90 11.70 -20.91
N LYS A 237 1.13 11.10 -21.82
CA LYS A 237 -0.05 11.73 -22.40
C LYS A 237 -1.12 11.93 -21.32
N LEU A 238 -1.59 13.16 -21.20
CA LEU A 238 -2.67 13.51 -20.28
C LEU A 238 -4.04 13.09 -20.84
N CYS A 239 -4.89 12.58 -19.96
CA CYS A 239 -6.25 12.19 -20.30
C CYS A 239 -7.15 13.43 -20.44
N SER A 240 -7.93 13.48 -21.52
CA SER A 240 -8.91 14.53 -21.81
C SER A 240 -10.34 14.21 -21.32
N CYS A 241 -10.49 13.36 -20.30
CA CYS A 241 -11.83 13.06 -19.77
C CYS A 241 -12.35 14.23 -18.92
N SER A 242 -13.67 14.31 -18.82
CA SER A 242 -14.40 15.30 -18.01
C SER A 242 -14.68 14.81 -16.59
N GLU A 243 -14.05 13.70 -16.16
CA GLU A 243 -14.22 13.17 -14.81
C GLU A 243 -13.77 14.23 -13.77
N PRO A 244 -14.62 14.63 -12.81
CA PRO A 244 -14.24 15.58 -11.77
C PRO A 244 -13.02 15.12 -10.97
N LYS A 245 -12.11 16.04 -10.63
CA LYS A 245 -10.90 15.73 -9.85
C LYS A 245 -11.08 16.05 -8.38
N TYR A 246 -10.80 15.08 -7.52
CA TYR A 246 -10.89 15.21 -6.07
C TYR A 246 -9.53 14.83 -5.45
N PHE A 247 -8.82 15.82 -4.93
CA PHE A 247 -7.55 15.64 -4.22
C PHE A 247 -7.71 15.71 -2.70
N ASP A 248 -8.87 16.14 -2.22
CA ASP A 248 -9.24 16.27 -0.80
C ASP A 248 -10.78 16.11 -0.65
N GLY A 249 -11.25 16.05 0.59
CA GLY A 249 -12.64 16.17 0.97
C GLY A 249 -13.37 14.84 0.93
N PRO A 250 -14.71 14.86 1.08
CA PRO A 250 -15.51 13.65 1.21
C PRO A 250 -15.58 12.81 -0.08
N LEU A 251 -15.18 13.36 -1.24
CA LEU A 251 -15.22 12.65 -2.52
C LEU A 251 -13.84 12.11 -2.97
N CYS A 252 -12.74 12.55 -2.37
CA CYS A 252 -11.38 12.08 -2.71
C CYS A 252 -11.13 10.65 -2.24
N GLU A 253 -10.89 9.69 -3.13
CA GLU A 253 -10.64 8.29 -2.71
C GLU A 253 -9.29 8.11 -2.01
N MET A 254 -8.29 8.91 -2.36
CA MET A 254 -6.91 8.75 -1.89
C MET A 254 -6.72 9.04 -0.39
N ASN A 255 -7.64 9.79 0.24
CA ASN A 255 -7.56 10.08 1.69
C ASN A 255 -8.40 9.14 2.57
N LYS A 256 -8.96 8.06 2.00
CA LYS A 256 -9.95 7.16 2.64
C LYS A 256 -9.44 5.75 2.90
N PHE A 257 -8.14 5.50 2.77
CA PHE A 257 -7.61 4.13 2.88
C PHE A 257 -7.81 3.55 4.29
N ASP A 258 -7.63 4.36 5.33
CA ASP A 258 -7.95 4.02 6.72
C ASP A 258 -9.44 3.66 6.91
N GLY A 259 -10.34 4.49 6.38
CA GLY A 259 -11.78 4.22 6.41
C GLY A 259 -12.15 2.94 5.66
N MET A 260 -11.53 2.72 4.50
CA MET A 260 -11.72 1.54 3.67
C MET A 260 -11.23 0.27 4.37
N MET A 261 -10.03 0.30 4.96
CA MET A 261 -9.49 -0.81 5.76
C MET A 261 -10.39 -1.15 6.95
N GLY A 262 -10.85 -0.14 7.69
CA GLY A 262 -11.78 -0.34 8.81
C GLY A 262 -13.10 -0.97 8.37
N MET A 263 -13.63 -0.55 7.22
CA MET A 263 -14.85 -1.14 6.66
C MET A 263 -14.63 -2.57 6.18
N LEU A 264 -13.54 -2.86 5.48
CA LEU A 264 -13.20 -4.21 5.02
C LEU A 264 -13.01 -5.16 6.19
N GLN A 265 -12.30 -4.75 7.24
CA GLN A 265 -12.11 -5.56 8.44
C GLN A 265 -13.45 -5.99 9.06
N HIS A 266 -14.46 -5.12 9.02
CA HIS A 266 -15.78 -5.43 9.55
C HIS A 266 -16.60 -6.35 8.63
N ARG A 267 -16.44 -6.21 7.31
CA ARG A 267 -17.28 -6.90 6.30
C ARG A 267 -16.68 -8.18 5.75
N GLN A 268 -15.35 -8.33 5.83
CA GLN A 268 -14.59 -9.48 5.35
C GLN A 268 -13.83 -10.10 6.54
N PRO A 269 -14.40 -11.12 7.21
CA PRO A 269 -13.82 -11.72 8.41
C PRO A 269 -12.40 -12.28 8.22
N ASN A 270 -12.06 -12.69 6.99
CA ASN A 270 -10.77 -13.28 6.65
C ASN A 270 -9.87 -12.32 5.87
N LEU A 271 -10.11 -11.00 5.99
CA LEU A 271 -9.30 -10.01 5.30
C LEU A 271 -7.85 -10.15 5.76
N ARG A 272 -6.95 -10.26 4.79
CA ARG A 272 -5.50 -10.27 5.01
C ARG A 272 -4.84 -9.09 4.29
N HIS A 273 -3.58 -8.86 4.60
CA HIS A 273 -2.78 -7.80 4.01
C HIS A 273 -1.49 -8.39 3.43
N LEU A 274 -1.29 -8.24 2.13
CA LEU A 274 -0.05 -8.58 1.44
C LEU A 274 0.85 -7.33 1.33
N VAL A 275 2.07 -7.44 1.82
CA VAL A 275 3.13 -6.44 1.68
C VAL A 275 4.06 -6.87 0.55
N ALA A 276 3.88 -6.29 -0.63
CA ALA A 276 4.71 -6.57 -1.80
C ALA A 276 5.97 -5.69 -1.78
N VAL A 277 7.05 -6.20 -1.18
CA VAL A 277 8.29 -5.44 -0.98
C VAL A 277 9.07 -5.39 -2.29
N ASP A 278 9.36 -4.18 -2.75
CA ASP A 278 10.17 -3.97 -3.94
C ASP A 278 11.65 -4.25 -3.71
N ARG A 279 12.41 -4.40 -4.80
CA ARG A 279 13.83 -4.79 -4.76
C ARG A 279 14.73 -3.83 -3.99
N ARG A 280 14.29 -2.57 -3.80
CA ARG A 280 15.05 -1.52 -3.11
C ARG A 280 14.48 -1.21 -1.73
N PHE A 281 13.49 -1.98 -1.27
CA PHE A 281 12.78 -1.76 -0.01
C PHE A 281 12.17 -0.34 0.08
N GLU A 282 11.92 0.32 -1.06
CA GLU A 282 11.37 1.67 -1.12
C GLU A 282 9.97 1.74 -0.48
N LEU A 283 9.22 0.63 -0.44
CA LEU A 283 7.95 0.48 0.28
C LEU A 283 8.00 1.04 1.69
N PHE A 284 9.06 0.71 2.44
CA PHE A 284 9.20 1.15 3.81
C PHE A 284 9.50 2.64 3.92
N SER A 285 9.95 3.28 2.85
CA SER A 285 10.12 4.74 2.80
C SER A 285 8.88 5.50 2.36
N ARG A 286 7.74 4.83 2.09
CA ARG A 286 6.51 5.49 1.63
C ARG A 286 5.53 5.68 2.80
N ALA A 287 5.14 6.94 3.03
CA ALA A 287 4.34 7.31 4.20
C ALA A 287 2.99 6.56 4.25
N TRP A 288 2.33 6.41 3.09
CA TRP A 288 1.10 5.65 2.97
C TRP A 288 1.30 4.16 3.29
N CYS A 289 2.33 3.53 2.70
CA CYS A 289 2.59 2.10 2.94
C CYS A 289 2.89 1.83 4.42
N VAL A 290 3.73 2.66 5.04
CA VAL A 290 4.05 2.54 6.48
C VAL A 290 2.81 2.72 7.35
N ALA A 291 1.93 3.67 7.03
CA ALA A 291 0.65 3.83 7.72
C ALA A 291 -0.25 2.60 7.57
N GLU A 292 -0.32 2.00 6.38
CA GLU A 292 -1.09 0.76 6.11
C GLU A 292 -0.53 -0.43 6.90
N LEU A 293 0.80 -0.54 7.02
CA LEU A 293 1.47 -1.59 7.81
C LEU A 293 1.08 -1.51 9.28
N VAL A 294 1.22 -0.33 9.89
CA VAL A 294 0.89 -0.12 11.31
C VAL A 294 -0.60 -0.27 11.54
N GLN A 295 -1.44 0.30 10.69
CA GLN A 295 -2.90 0.16 10.80
C GLN A 295 -3.34 -1.31 10.75
N SER A 296 -2.76 -2.10 9.85
CA SER A 296 -3.06 -3.53 9.74
C SER A 296 -2.66 -4.30 10.99
N TYR A 297 -1.47 -4.00 11.52
CA TYR A 297 -0.97 -4.59 12.76
C TYR A 297 -1.88 -4.29 13.95
N LEU A 298 -2.25 -3.01 14.15
CA LEU A 298 -3.16 -2.58 15.21
C LEU A 298 -4.56 -3.18 15.05
N SER A 299 -4.98 -3.42 13.80
CA SER A 299 -6.22 -4.10 13.47
C SER A 299 -6.13 -5.63 13.59
N ASN A 300 -4.98 -6.23 13.90
CA ASN A 300 -4.76 -7.69 13.88
C ASN A 300 -5.12 -8.34 12.53
N LEU A 301 -4.95 -7.62 11.42
CA LEU A 301 -5.07 -8.23 10.09
C LEU A 301 -3.86 -9.15 9.88
N PRO A 302 -4.05 -10.40 9.42
CA PRO A 302 -2.93 -11.25 9.03
C PRO A 302 -2.11 -10.57 7.93
N GLN A 303 -0.83 -10.34 8.20
CA GLN A 303 0.10 -9.73 7.26
C GLN A 303 1.05 -10.79 6.68
N THR A 304 1.11 -10.87 5.36
CA THR A 304 2.08 -11.67 4.59
C THR A 304 3.05 -10.73 3.90
N VAL A 305 4.35 -11.03 3.96
CA VAL A 305 5.38 -10.27 3.25
C VAL A 305 5.96 -11.13 2.16
N LEU A 306 6.02 -10.59 0.96
CA LEU A 306 6.74 -11.24 -0.13
C LEU A 306 7.93 -10.39 -0.57
N LEU A 307 9.08 -11.04 -0.53
CA LEU A 307 10.36 -10.53 -0.99
C LEU A 307 10.70 -11.16 -2.35
N LEU A 308 11.58 -10.49 -3.11
CA LEU A 308 12.14 -11.05 -4.33
C LEU A 308 12.82 -12.40 -4.02
N SER A 309 13.59 -12.43 -2.94
CA SER A 309 14.12 -13.63 -2.32
C SER A 309 14.37 -13.37 -0.84
N ASN A 310 14.25 -14.39 0.02
CA ASN A 310 14.61 -14.28 1.43
C ASN A 310 16.11 -14.01 1.62
N ARG A 311 16.94 -14.27 0.60
CA ARG A 311 18.35 -13.88 0.59
C ARG A 311 18.58 -12.38 0.47
N ALA A 312 17.56 -11.59 0.12
CA ALA A 312 17.70 -10.13 0.05
C ALA A 312 18.00 -9.48 1.41
N LEU A 313 17.81 -10.22 2.51
CA LEU A 313 18.18 -9.83 3.87
C LEU A 313 19.28 -10.73 4.45
N ASP A 314 20.00 -11.48 3.59
CA ASP A 314 21.09 -12.35 4.02
C ASP A 314 22.32 -11.51 4.38
N VAL A 315 22.56 -11.38 5.68
CA VAL A 315 23.66 -10.58 6.23
C VAL A 315 25.03 -11.23 6.02
N GLN A 316 25.09 -12.49 5.56
CA GLN A 316 26.34 -13.05 5.05
C GLN A 316 26.80 -12.40 3.75
N ALA A 317 25.91 -11.69 3.04
CA ALA A 317 26.23 -10.94 1.84
C ALA A 317 26.86 -9.55 2.11
N GLU A 318 27.25 -9.25 3.36
CA GLU A 318 27.89 -7.99 3.81
C GLU A 318 27.06 -6.70 3.62
N ASP A 319 25.86 -6.79 3.05
CA ASP A 319 24.97 -5.64 2.82
C ASP A 319 24.08 -5.36 4.04
N LEU A 320 24.64 -4.62 5.00
CA LEU A 320 23.92 -4.09 6.17
C LEU A 320 23.10 -2.83 5.84
N GLU A 321 23.17 -2.28 4.63
CA GLU A 321 22.54 -1.01 4.29
C GLU A 321 21.01 -1.12 4.40
N THR A 322 20.44 -2.19 3.84
CA THR A 322 19.00 -2.46 3.92
C THR A 322 18.54 -2.64 5.35
N TYR A 323 19.29 -3.42 6.16
CA TYR A 323 18.96 -3.63 7.56
C TYR A 323 18.99 -2.31 8.35
N ASN A 324 20.06 -1.52 8.20
CA ASN A 324 20.20 -0.23 8.89
C ASN A 324 19.07 0.73 8.49
N CYS A 325 18.74 0.81 7.20
CA CYS A 325 17.63 1.62 6.69
C CYS A 325 16.30 1.27 7.38
N LEU A 326 16.00 -0.03 7.52
CA LEU A 326 14.79 -0.49 8.19
C LEU A 326 14.83 -0.25 9.72
N ALA A 327 15.99 -0.44 10.35
CA ALA A 327 16.16 -0.27 11.80
C ALA A 327 16.12 1.20 12.25
N THR A 328 16.47 2.14 11.37
CA THR A 328 16.40 3.59 11.64
C THR A 328 15.17 4.25 11.02
N LEU A 329 14.26 3.46 10.45
CA LEU A 329 13.08 3.99 9.77
C LEU A 329 12.19 4.79 10.72
N THR A 330 11.85 6.00 10.31
CA THR A 330 10.86 6.88 10.96
C THR A 330 9.82 7.35 9.95
N VAL A 331 8.57 7.47 10.39
CA VAL A 331 7.48 7.99 9.56
C VAL A 331 7.70 9.44 9.13
N LEU A 332 8.49 10.22 9.88
CA LEU A 332 8.82 11.61 9.52
C LEU A 332 9.64 11.73 8.24
N GLU A 333 10.52 10.76 7.99
CA GLU A 333 11.39 10.73 6.81
C GLU A 333 10.73 10.04 5.61
N CYS A 334 9.54 9.47 5.83
CA CYS A 334 8.79 8.83 4.76
C CYS A 334 8.34 9.84 3.69
N LYS A 335 8.24 9.32 2.47
CA LYS A 335 8.02 10.06 1.23
C LYS A 335 6.58 9.87 0.75
N ALA A 336 6.02 10.92 0.17
CA ALA A 336 4.77 10.88 -0.59
C ALA A 336 4.94 11.56 -1.95
N SER A 337 4.02 11.27 -2.88
CA SER A 337 4.03 11.89 -4.21
C SER A 337 3.64 13.36 -4.16
N ARG A 338 2.81 13.75 -3.18
CA ARG A 338 2.46 15.13 -2.83
C ARG A 338 2.84 15.36 -1.38
N GLU A 339 3.34 16.56 -1.07
CA GLU A 339 3.68 16.91 0.31
C GLU A 339 2.44 16.96 1.21
N ASP A 340 1.32 17.49 0.68
CA ASP A 340 0.04 17.53 1.39
C ASP A 340 -0.38 16.14 1.90
N ASP A 341 -0.20 15.10 1.09
CA ASP A 341 -0.54 13.73 1.46
C ASP A 341 0.31 13.26 2.64
N ARG A 342 1.62 13.56 2.65
CA ARG A 342 2.50 13.25 3.78
C ARG A 342 2.03 13.97 5.04
N LEU A 343 1.73 15.26 4.94
CA LEU A 343 1.27 16.07 6.06
C LEU A 343 -0.07 15.58 6.61
N GLN A 344 -0.99 15.14 5.74
CA GLN A 344 -2.27 14.56 6.17
C GLN A 344 -2.08 13.25 6.92
N ILE A 345 -1.15 12.38 6.51
CA ILE A 345 -0.83 11.15 7.24
C ILE A 345 -0.22 11.49 8.60
N LEU A 346 0.78 12.37 8.63
CA LEU A 346 1.44 12.78 9.87
C LEU A 346 0.45 13.42 10.85
N ALA A 347 -0.50 14.22 10.34
CA ALA A 347 -1.55 14.83 11.17
C ALA A 347 -2.51 13.80 11.79
N LYS A 348 -2.62 12.59 11.24
CA LYS A 348 -3.40 11.49 11.81
C LYS A 348 -2.63 10.70 12.87
N ILE A 349 -1.32 10.91 13.02
CA ILE A 349 -0.47 10.22 13.98
C ILE A 349 -0.38 11.06 15.26
N PRO A 350 -1.01 10.65 16.38
CA PRO A 350 -1.02 11.45 17.60
C PRO A 350 0.37 11.57 18.24
N ASP A 351 1.13 10.48 18.22
CA ASP A 351 2.49 10.39 18.73
C ASP A 351 3.37 9.66 17.71
N VAL A 352 4.31 10.40 17.12
CA VAL A 352 5.25 9.90 16.12
C VAL A 352 6.21 8.86 16.72
N HIS A 353 6.66 9.07 17.96
CA HIS A 353 7.60 8.15 18.60
C HIS A 353 6.92 6.82 18.89
N GLU A 354 5.70 6.85 19.42
CA GLU A 354 4.91 5.64 19.63
C GLU A 354 4.65 4.93 18.30
N PHE A 355 4.30 5.66 17.25
CA PHE A 355 4.10 5.11 15.91
C PHE A 355 5.36 4.43 15.38
N ASP A 356 6.53 5.05 15.52
CA ASP A 356 7.80 4.48 15.07
C ASP A 356 8.16 3.22 15.88
N VAL A 357 7.89 3.20 17.20
CA VAL A 357 8.04 1.98 18.03
C VAL A 357 7.12 0.87 17.53
N GLN A 358 5.87 1.19 17.20
CA GLN A 358 4.92 0.22 16.64
C GLN A 358 5.39 -0.28 15.28
N LEU A 359 5.86 0.60 14.39
CA LEU A 359 6.44 0.25 13.09
C LEU A 359 7.63 -0.71 13.23
N GLN A 360 8.55 -0.43 14.16
CA GLN A 360 9.67 -1.33 14.46
C GLN A 360 9.17 -2.69 14.96
N ALA A 361 8.11 -2.74 15.77
CA ALA A 361 7.49 -3.99 16.18
C ALA A 361 6.81 -4.74 15.02
N VAL A 362 6.19 -4.01 14.07
CA VAL A 362 5.64 -4.61 12.84
C VAL A 362 6.75 -5.25 12.02
N ILE A 363 7.89 -4.59 11.85
CA ILE A 363 8.98 -5.09 10.99
C ILE A 363 9.75 -6.22 11.68
N PHE A 364 10.26 -5.98 12.89
CA PHE A 364 11.24 -6.82 13.60
C PHE A 364 10.71 -7.57 14.82
N GLY A 365 9.44 -7.36 15.20
CA GLY A 365 8.88 -8.03 16.36
C GLY A 365 8.87 -9.55 16.23
N SER A 366 8.61 -10.26 17.32
CA SER A 366 8.52 -11.74 17.33
C SER A 366 7.43 -12.30 16.40
N ARG A 367 6.43 -11.47 16.08
CA ARG A 367 5.39 -11.73 15.07
C ARG A 367 5.54 -10.85 13.83
N GLY A 368 6.64 -10.12 13.73
CA GLY A 368 6.87 -9.13 12.69
C GLY A 368 7.03 -9.72 11.30
N LEU A 369 6.98 -8.83 10.33
CA LEU A 369 7.02 -9.09 8.90
C LEU A 369 8.27 -9.88 8.48
N LEU A 370 9.42 -9.55 9.06
CA LEU A 370 10.72 -10.12 8.66
C LEU A 370 11.23 -11.23 9.59
N ARG A 371 10.39 -11.75 10.49
CA ARG A 371 10.80 -12.74 11.51
C ARG A 371 11.51 -13.97 10.92
N ASN A 372 11.04 -14.45 9.76
CA ASN A 372 11.60 -15.64 9.11
C ASN A 372 12.86 -15.30 8.31
N ALA A 373 12.88 -14.13 7.65
CA ALA A 373 14.03 -13.68 6.88
C ALA A 373 15.23 -13.32 7.78
N LEU A 374 14.97 -12.94 9.03
CA LEU A 374 15.98 -12.56 10.03
C LEU A 374 16.21 -13.64 11.09
N ALA A 375 15.67 -14.86 10.91
CA ALA A 375 15.86 -15.97 11.83
C ALA A 375 17.35 -16.40 11.86
N GLY A 376 18.11 -15.80 12.80
CA GLY A 376 19.57 -15.87 12.87
C GLY A 376 20.21 -14.62 13.52
N PHE A 377 19.50 -13.49 13.52
CA PHE A 377 19.95 -12.21 14.10
C PHE A 377 19.92 -12.15 15.63
N ASP A 378 19.05 -12.94 16.28
CA ASP A 378 18.78 -12.85 17.73
C ASP A 378 20.03 -12.93 18.62
N ARG A 379 21.11 -13.59 18.16
CA ARG A 379 22.34 -13.75 18.96
C ARG A 379 23.38 -12.66 18.73
N VAL A 380 23.61 -12.28 17.47
CA VAL A 380 24.65 -11.30 17.10
C VAL A 380 24.21 -9.89 17.52
N ASP A 381 22.93 -9.62 17.41
CA ASP A 381 22.37 -8.29 17.56
C ASP A 381 21.98 -8.00 19.02
N ALA A 382 21.58 -9.03 19.79
CA ALA A 382 21.55 -8.96 21.25
C ALA A 382 22.96 -8.72 21.83
N ALA A 383 23.99 -9.39 21.28
CA ALA A 383 25.38 -9.16 21.69
C ALA A 383 25.88 -7.75 21.32
N ALA A 384 25.57 -7.26 20.12
CA ALA A 384 25.95 -5.92 19.68
C ALA A 384 25.23 -4.81 20.47
N ARG A 385 23.93 -4.98 20.76
CA ARG A 385 23.17 -4.06 21.63
C ARG A 385 23.66 -4.10 23.07
N ALA A 386 23.97 -5.27 23.62
CA ALA A 386 24.57 -5.40 24.96
C ALA A 386 25.96 -4.75 25.01
N ALA A 387 26.79 -4.93 23.98
CA ALA A 387 28.10 -4.32 23.88
C ALA A 387 28.02 -2.78 23.76
N ARG A 388 27.11 -2.24 22.93
CA ARG A 388 26.88 -0.80 22.82
C ARG A 388 26.37 -0.18 24.13
N ARG A 389 25.43 -0.85 24.82
CA ARG A 389 24.93 -0.38 26.13
C ARG A 389 26.01 -0.45 27.22
N ALA A 390 26.83 -1.50 27.23
CA ALA A 390 27.96 -1.64 28.15
C ALA A 390 29.03 -0.58 27.90
N ALA A 391 29.35 -0.28 26.63
CA ALA A 391 30.28 0.78 26.25
C ALA A 391 29.76 2.16 26.66
N SER A 392 28.47 2.44 26.44
CA SER A 392 27.85 3.70 26.88
C SER A 392 27.77 3.83 28.41
N ALA A 393 27.56 2.74 29.14
CA ALA A 393 27.58 2.74 30.61
C ALA A 393 29.00 2.92 31.18
N ALA A 394 30.01 2.29 30.57
CA ALA A 394 31.41 2.45 30.95
C ALA A 394 31.91 3.88 30.70
N ALA A 395 31.55 4.46 29.54
CA ALA A 395 31.87 5.85 29.22
C ALA A 395 31.16 6.85 30.14
N ALA A 396 29.97 6.52 30.65
CA ALA A 396 29.24 7.34 31.61
C ALA A 396 29.80 7.23 33.05
N SER A 397 30.50 6.14 33.39
CA SER A 397 31.16 5.95 34.68
C SER A 397 32.58 6.54 34.75
N GLU A 398 33.12 7.04 33.64
CA GLU A 398 34.48 7.61 33.53
C GLU A 398 34.52 9.13 33.31
N GLY A 399 33.41 9.85 33.57
CA GLY A 399 33.40 11.33 33.63
C GLY A 399 33.65 11.85 35.05
N PRO A 400 34.34 12.99 35.20
CA PRO A 400 35.45 13.26 36.13
C PRO A 400 35.17 13.17 37.63
#